data_AF-A0A3D2VBS6-F1
#
_entry.id   AF-A0A3D2VBS6-F1
#
_cell.length_a   1.000
_cell.length_b   1.000
_cell.length_c   1.000
_cell.angle_alpha   90.00
_cell.angle_beta   90.00
_cell.angle_gamma   90.00
#
_symmetry.space_group_name_H-M   'P 1'
#
loop_
_entity.id
_entity.type
_entity.pdbx_description
1 polymer ?
#
loop_
_entity_poly.entity_id
_entity_poly.type
_entity_poly.pdbx_seq_one_letter_code
_entity_poly.pdbx_strand_id
1 'polypeptide(L)'
;MGGRYRTWLNAKSVPRPELAGDNKRLNILWISCEDISPNLGCYGDEYASTPNLDRLAEQGMRFSQAFTPAGVCAVVRSGIITGMYPISIGSQHMRSRIVTPDGVRCFSEYLREAGYFCT
;
A
#
# COMPACT_ATOMS: atom_id res chain seq x y z
N MET A 1 35.85 11.02 -8.46
CA MET A 1 34.56 10.73 -9.12
C MET A 1 33.57 10.24 -8.07
N GLY A 2 33.01 11.19 -7.31
CA GLY A 2 32.11 10.91 -6.19
C GLY A 2 30.71 11.44 -6.46
N GLY A 3 29.72 10.71 -5.94
CA GLY A 3 28.35 11.20 -5.75
C GLY A 3 27.35 10.70 -6.78
N ARG A 4 26.49 9.76 -6.36
CA ARG A 4 25.05 9.72 -6.69
C ARG A 4 24.25 8.59 -5.99
N TYR A 5 24.53 8.34 -4.70
CA TYR A 5 23.61 7.58 -3.84
C TYR A 5 23.22 8.43 -2.63
N ARG A 6 22.55 9.56 -2.89
CA ARG A 6 22.00 10.43 -1.85
C ARG A 6 20.56 9.98 -1.53
N THR A 7 20.46 9.24 -0.43
CA THR A 7 19.45 9.40 0.63
C THR A 7 17.97 9.38 0.23
N TRP A 8 17.32 8.23 0.44
CA TRP A 8 15.87 8.09 0.65
C TRP A 8 15.34 8.75 1.95
N LEU A 9 16.10 9.69 2.54
CA LEU A 9 15.90 10.21 3.90
C LEU A 9 15.22 11.59 3.95
N ASN A 10 14.69 12.12 2.85
CA ASN A 10 13.96 13.39 2.85
C ASN A 10 12.47 13.24 3.25
N ALA A 11 12.07 12.13 3.84
CA ALA A 11 10.85 12.12 4.62
C ALA A 11 11.10 13.03 5.83
N LYS A 12 10.34 14.14 5.94
CA LYS A 12 10.26 14.89 7.19
C LYS A 12 10.09 13.86 8.30
N SER A 13 10.91 13.92 9.35
CA SER A 13 10.83 12.99 10.47
C SER A 13 9.45 13.14 11.12
N VAL A 14 8.51 12.29 10.70
CA VAL A 14 7.21 12.21 11.35
C VAL A 14 7.47 11.66 12.75
N PRO A 15 7.01 12.34 13.82
CA PRO A 15 7.11 11.81 15.16
C PRO A 15 6.53 10.39 15.17
N ARG A 16 7.35 9.41 15.57
CA ARG A 16 6.84 8.05 15.76
C ARG A 16 5.76 8.16 16.85
N PRO A 17 4.52 7.72 16.60
CA PRO A 17 3.51 7.76 17.64
C PRO A 17 4.04 7.02 18.86
N GLU A 18 3.81 7.58 20.05
CA GLU A 18 4.16 6.94 21.31
C GLU A 18 3.43 5.60 21.33
N LEU A 19 4.19 4.52 21.08
CA LEU A 19 3.63 3.17 21.00
C LEU A 19 3.04 2.86 22.37
N ALA A 20 1.73 2.61 22.42
CA ALA A 20 1.07 2.21 23.66
C ALA A 20 1.86 1.03 24.28
N GLY A 21 2.36 1.22 25.50
CA GLY A 21 3.54 0.55 26.06
C GLY A 21 3.75 -0.93 25.73
N ASP A 22 5.03 -1.28 25.51
CA ASP A 22 5.75 -2.57 25.42
C ASP A 22 5.09 -3.88 24.95
N ASN A 23 3.79 -3.94 24.60
CA ASN A 23 3.20 -5.15 24.03
C ASN A 23 1.82 -4.99 23.37
N LYS A 24 1.35 -3.77 23.08
CA LYS A 24 0.07 -3.60 22.39
C LYS A 24 0.25 -3.70 20.88
N ARG A 25 -0.23 -4.82 20.31
CA ARG A 25 -0.38 -5.01 18.86
C ARG A 25 -1.17 -3.84 18.26
N LEU A 26 -0.61 -3.20 17.23
CA LEU A 26 -1.25 -2.08 16.52
C LEU A 26 -2.34 -2.60 15.58
N ASN A 27 -3.45 -1.88 15.49
CA ASN A 27 -4.46 -2.11 14.46
C ASN A 27 -3.96 -1.65 13.09
N ILE A 28 -4.38 -2.35 12.03
CA ILE A 28 -4.02 -2.03 10.65
C ILE A 28 -5.30 -1.62 9.93
N LEU A 29 -5.31 -0.41 9.35
CA LEU A 29 -6.36 0.07 8.47
C LEU A 29 -5.81 0.18 7.05
N TRP A 30 -6.32 -0.68 6.16
CA TRP A 30 -5.96 -0.65 4.73
C TRP A 30 -7.05 0.08 3.94
N ILE A 31 -6.74 1.28 3.44
CA ILE A 31 -7.64 2.07 2.60
C ILE A 31 -7.23 1.86 1.14
N SER A 32 -8.14 1.31 0.33
CA SER A 32 -7.95 1.14 -1.11
C SER A 32 -8.88 2.10 -1.86
N CYS A 33 -8.31 2.86 -2.78
CA CYS A 33 -9.06 3.67 -3.73
C CYS A 33 -9.05 2.97 -5.09
N GLU A 34 -10.18 2.99 -5.79
CA GLU A 34 -10.29 2.44 -7.15
C GLU A 34 -10.02 3.56 -8.17
N ASP A 35 -9.27 3.24 -9.23
CA ASP A 35 -8.99 4.11 -10.37
C ASP A 35 -8.44 5.51 -10.02
N ILE A 36 -7.58 5.59 -9.00
CA ILE A 36 -6.97 6.84 -8.55
C ILE A 36 -5.57 7.06 -9.16
N SER A 37 -5.38 8.24 -9.73
CA SER A 37 -4.07 8.81 -10.08
C SER A 37 -3.57 9.71 -8.94
N PRO A 38 -2.29 10.17 -8.91
CA PRO A 38 -1.79 11.12 -7.92
C PRO A 38 -2.36 12.55 -8.07
N ASN A 39 -3.63 12.67 -8.44
CA ASN A 39 -4.39 13.91 -8.59
C ASN A 39 -4.95 14.31 -7.21
N LEU A 40 -4.04 14.60 -6.27
CA LEU A 40 -4.32 14.90 -4.87
C LEU A 40 -3.53 16.15 -4.46
N GLY A 41 -4.06 16.96 -3.55
CA GLY A 41 -3.39 18.16 -3.05
C GLY A 41 -1.99 17.88 -2.52
N CYS A 42 -1.82 16.79 -1.76
CA CYS A 42 -0.51 16.36 -1.27
C CYS A 42 0.46 15.89 -2.36
N TYR A 43 0.01 15.64 -3.59
CA TYR A 43 0.89 15.38 -4.74
C TYR A 43 1.09 16.62 -5.63
N GLY A 44 0.54 17.78 -5.25
CA GLY A 44 0.71 19.05 -5.96
C GLY A 44 -0.39 19.38 -6.94
N ASP A 45 -1.53 18.68 -6.90
CA ASP A 45 -2.71 19.03 -7.70
C ASP A 45 -3.42 20.25 -7.09
N GLU A 46 -3.44 21.37 -7.82
CA GLU A 46 -4.07 22.63 -7.40
C GLU A 46 -5.60 22.63 -7.50
N TYR A 47 -6.19 21.68 -8.24
CA TYR A 47 -7.63 21.56 -8.45
C TYR A 47 -8.29 20.56 -7.50
N ALA A 48 -7.54 19.58 -7.01
CA ALA A 48 -8.04 18.55 -6.11
C ALA A 48 -8.31 19.10 -4.70
N SER A 49 -9.54 18.92 -4.20
CA SER A 49 -9.87 19.20 -2.80
C SER A 49 -9.85 17.91 -1.98
N THR A 50 -8.70 17.63 -1.35
CA THR A 50 -8.45 16.35 -0.65
C THR A 50 -7.96 16.52 0.80
N PRO A 51 -8.58 17.39 1.61
CA PRO A 51 -8.00 17.82 2.90
C PRO A 51 -7.75 16.68 3.90
N ASN A 52 -8.54 15.60 3.85
CA ASN A 52 -8.34 14.43 4.71
C ASN A 52 -7.14 13.58 4.28
N LEU A 53 -6.93 13.40 2.98
CA LEU A 53 -5.77 12.67 2.44
C LEU A 53 -4.50 13.49 2.58
N ASP A 54 -4.61 14.81 2.45
CA ASP A 54 -3.49 15.72 2.60
C ASP A 54 -2.98 15.72 4.06
N ARG A 55 -3.90 15.82 5.01
CA ARG A 55 -3.59 15.67 6.44
C ARG A 55 -3.00 14.28 6.77
N LEU A 56 -3.53 13.21 6.16
CA LEU A 56 -2.97 11.87 6.35
C LEU A 56 -1.53 11.77 5.85
N ALA A 57 -1.23 12.40 4.71
CA ALA A 57 0.12 12.43 4.13
C ALA A 57 1.11 13.25 4.97
N GLU A 58 0.65 14.31 5.65
CA GLU A 58 1.48 15.09 6.59
C GLU A 58 1.79 14.34 7.89
N GLN A 59 0.87 13.47 8.33
CA GLN A 59 0.98 12.67 9.54
C GLN A 59 1.70 11.33 9.33
N GLY A 60 2.18 11.05 8.11
CA GLY A 60 2.72 9.76 7.73
C GLY A 60 3.82 9.83 6.68
N MET A 61 4.13 8.68 6.10
CA MET A 61 5.11 8.59 5.02
C MET A 61 4.39 8.57 3.66
N ARG A 62 4.74 9.51 2.78
CA ARG A 62 4.22 9.61 1.42
C ARG A 62 5.25 9.13 0.40
N PHE A 63 4.84 8.24 -0.50
CA PHE A 63 5.68 7.76 -1.60
C PHE A 63 5.40 8.57 -2.87
N SER A 64 6.40 9.31 -3.37
CA SER A 64 6.30 10.08 -4.62
C SER A 64 6.52 9.24 -5.89
N GLN A 65 6.93 7.98 -5.72
CA GLN A 65 7.29 7.04 -6.79
C GLN A 65 6.71 5.66 -6.45
N ALA A 66 5.38 5.55 -6.43
CA ALA A 66 4.65 4.30 -6.23
C ALA A 66 3.98 3.91 -7.55
N PHE A 67 4.24 2.68 -8.02
CA PHE A 67 3.78 2.22 -9.33
C PHE A 67 2.96 0.94 -9.20
N THR A 68 1.96 0.80 -10.06
CA THR A 68 1.20 -0.44 -10.22
C THR A 68 1.82 -1.34 -11.29
N PRO A 69 1.84 -2.67 -11.12
CA PRO A 69 2.31 -3.58 -12.15
C PRO A 69 1.38 -3.67 -13.37
N ALA A 70 0.12 -3.21 -13.26
CA ALA A 70 -0.86 -3.22 -14.35
C ALA A 70 -1.94 -2.14 -14.15
N GLY A 71 -2.55 -1.67 -15.24
CA GLY A 71 -3.68 -0.74 -15.23
C GLY A 71 -5.05 -1.41 -15.10
N VAL A 72 -5.17 -2.50 -14.33
CA VAL A 72 -6.41 -3.30 -14.26
C VAL A 72 -6.72 -3.68 -12.80
N CYS A 73 -7.87 -3.25 -12.29
CA CYS A 73 -8.21 -3.31 -10.86
C CYS A 73 -8.12 -4.73 -10.26
N ALA A 74 -8.70 -5.75 -10.93
CA ALA A 74 -8.63 -7.13 -10.41
C ALA A 74 -7.20 -7.68 -10.39
N VAL A 75 -6.39 -7.34 -11.40
CA VAL A 75 -4.99 -7.78 -11.54
C VAL A 75 -4.17 -7.21 -10.39
N VAL A 76 -4.29 -5.91 -10.12
CA VAL A 76 -3.54 -5.24 -9.04
C VAL A 76 -3.99 -5.71 -7.67
N ARG A 77 -5.31 -5.83 -7.43
CA ARG A 77 -5.84 -6.31 -6.15
C ARG A 77 -5.40 -7.74 -5.84
N SER A 78 -5.32 -8.60 -6.85
CA SER A 78 -4.77 -9.96 -6.67
C SER A 78 -3.29 -9.94 -6.26
N GLY A 79 -2.49 -9.04 -6.83
CA GLY A 79 -1.09 -8.89 -6.44
C GLY A 79 -0.92 -8.31 -5.05
N ILE A 80 -1.71 -7.31 -4.67
CA ILE A 80 -1.70 -6.72 -3.32
C ILE A 80 -2.09 -7.77 -2.28
N ILE A 81 -3.21 -8.48 -2.47
CA ILE A 81 -3.70 -9.39 -1.44
C ILE A 81 -2.78 -10.60 -1.24
N THR A 82 -2.11 -11.07 -2.30
CA THR A 82 -1.21 -12.23 -2.25
C THR A 82 0.27 -11.88 -2.02
N GLY A 83 0.67 -10.62 -2.24
CA GLY A 83 2.07 -10.22 -2.29
C GLY A 83 2.83 -10.70 -3.53
N MET A 84 2.14 -11.22 -4.56
CA MET A 84 2.75 -11.81 -5.75
C MET A 84 2.63 -10.89 -6.96
N TYR A 85 3.58 -11.01 -7.91
CA TYR A 85 3.37 -10.43 -9.22
C TYR A 85 2.21 -11.13 -9.94
N PRO A 86 1.27 -10.39 -10.55
CA PRO A 86 0.12 -10.98 -11.23
C PRO A 86 0.47 -12.01 -12.31
N ILE A 87 1.61 -11.81 -12.99
CA ILE A 87 2.13 -12.74 -13.99
C ILE A 87 2.50 -14.11 -13.40
N SER A 88 2.95 -14.14 -12.14
CA SER A 88 3.40 -15.36 -11.46
C SER A 88 2.23 -16.24 -11.02
N ILE A 89 1.04 -15.65 -10.83
CA ILE A 89 -0.17 -16.37 -10.35
C ILE A 89 -1.26 -16.46 -11.43
N GLY A 90 -0.97 -16.05 -12.66
CA GLY A 90 -1.92 -16.10 -13.79
C GLY A 90 -3.10 -15.13 -13.68
N SER A 91 -3.00 -14.09 -12.83
CA SER A 91 -4.11 -13.18 -12.52
C SER A 91 -4.28 -12.00 -13.48
N GLN A 92 -3.80 -12.13 -14.72
CA GLN A 92 -3.62 -11.01 -15.66
C GLN A 92 -4.92 -10.49 -16.28
N HIS A 93 -6.06 -11.17 -16.10
CA HIS A 93 -7.34 -10.77 -16.69
C HIS A 93 -8.30 -10.22 -15.63
N MET A 94 -9.11 -9.24 -16.04
CA MET A 94 -10.13 -8.61 -15.17
C MET A 94 -11.16 -9.61 -14.61
N ARG A 95 -11.36 -10.74 -15.32
CA ARG A 95 -12.30 -11.82 -14.97
C ARG A 95 -11.57 -13.16 -14.99
N SER A 96 -10.50 -13.27 -14.21
CA SER A 96 -9.83 -14.56 -14.02
C SER A 96 -10.55 -15.42 -12.98
N ARG A 97 -10.68 -16.72 -13.26
CA ARG A 97 -11.08 -17.76 -12.28
C ARG A 97 -9.85 -18.58 -11.86
N ILE A 98 -8.79 -17.87 -11.53
CA ILE A 98 -7.53 -18.50 -11.11
C ILE A 98 -7.70 -19.13 -9.74
N VAL A 99 -7.13 -20.32 -9.62
CA VAL A 99 -6.83 -20.93 -8.33
C VAL A 99 -5.46 -20.45 -7.93
N THR A 100 -5.37 -19.88 -6.73
CA THR A 100 -4.10 -19.46 -6.14
C THR A 100 -3.14 -20.65 -6.06
N PRO A 101 -1.88 -20.54 -6.57
CA PRO A 101 -0.91 -21.63 -6.49
C PRO A 101 -0.66 -22.11 -5.06
N ASP A 102 -0.26 -23.37 -4.91
CA ASP A 102 0.05 -23.96 -3.60
C ASP A 102 1.06 -23.11 -2.82
N GLY A 103 0.76 -22.87 -1.55
CA GLY A 103 1.59 -22.08 -0.64
C GLY A 103 1.43 -20.55 -0.77
N VAL A 104 0.75 -20.05 -1.82
CA VAL A 104 0.42 -18.62 -1.90
C VAL A 104 -0.82 -18.35 -1.05
N ARG A 105 -0.71 -17.37 -0.15
CA ARG A 105 -1.75 -17.02 0.82
C ARG A 105 -2.02 -15.54 0.79
N CYS A 106 -3.26 -15.17 1.10
CA CYS A 106 -3.63 -13.78 1.25
C CYS A 106 -3.00 -13.20 2.52
N PHE A 107 -2.56 -11.94 2.51
CA PHE A 107 -1.93 -11.33 3.70
C PHE A 107 -2.86 -11.32 4.91
N SER A 108 -4.18 -11.29 4.68
CA SER A 108 -5.19 -11.39 5.73
C SER A 108 -5.19 -12.75 6.44
N GLU A 109 -4.74 -13.81 5.80
CA GLU A 109 -4.56 -15.11 6.46
C GLU A 109 -3.41 -15.06 7.47
N TYR A 110 -2.25 -14.49 7.08
CA TYR A 110 -1.13 -14.29 8.00
C TYR A 110 -1.51 -13.39 9.19
N LEU A 111 -2.30 -12.34 8.94
CA LEU A 111 -2.81 -11.48 10.01
C LEU A 111 -3.72 -12.26 10.97
N ARG A 112 -4.65 -13.08 10.45
CA ARG A 112 -5.52 -13.91 11.28
C ARG A 112 -4.73 -14.92 12.13
N GLU A 113 -3.71 -15.56 11.56
CA GLU A 113 -2.80 -16.44 12.32
C GLU A 113 -2.02 -15.71 13.42
N ALA A 114 -1.65 -14.45 13.18
CA ALA A 114 -1.02 -13.59 14.17
C ALA A 114 -2.00 -13.05 15.25
N GLY A 115 -3.28 -13.44 15.18
CA GLY A 115 -4.32 -13.08 16.15
C GLY A 115 -5.09 -11.79 15.82
N TYR A 116 -5.02 -11.30 14.59
CA TYR A 116 -5.81 -10.16 14.13
C TYR A 116 -7.20 -10.58 13.66
N PHE A 117 -8.19 -9.74 13.93
CA PHE A 117 -9.46 -9.80 13.22
C PHE A 117 -9.33 -9.14 11.84
N CYS A 118 -9.84 -9.79 10.80
CA CYS A 118 -9.87 -9.26 9.43
C CYS A 118 -11.23 -9.52 8.80
N THR A 119 -11.88 -8.46 8.32
CA THR A 119 -13.14 -8.49 7.54
C THR A 119 -12.92 -8.96 6.11
#